data_AF-A0A243A0A2-F1
#
_entry.id   AF-A0A243A0A2-F1
#
_cell.length_a   1.000
_cell.length_b   1.000
_cell.length_c   1.000
_cell.angle_alpha   90.00
_cell.angle_beta   90.00
_cell.angle_gamma   90.00
#
_symmetry.space_group_name_H-M   'P 1'
#
loop_
_entity.id
_entity.type
_entity.pdbx_description
1 polymer ?
#
loop_
_entity_poly.entity_id
_entity_poly.type
_entity_poly.pdbx_seq_one_letter_code
_entity_poly.pdbx_strand_id
1 'polypeptide(L)'
;MDGAIRLTRLFALSKSMLDQDLDYQVINGIRYKSELQISAIFKYDYKDLKKKKYDEASDKKYILGLFKRGTNEFLELPLEHEVKVGGFKSFELPIELGGDFYRKLSNFLEIKQSKHGRFSPRHFFYALNAVMPTKASENNLDRRVCSYSYPTSKDNEHEKIYFRGFLNNDIDGNKRSLENKAKTQKLLPYANEIISERNISVCFTDTPKDINKEKEEMDNSKINSI
;
A
#
# COMPACT_ATOMS: atom_id res chain seq x y z
N MET A 1 24.54 -8.82 19.09
CA MET A 1 23.10 -8.45 19.15
C MET A 1 22.65 -8.24 17.73
N ASP A 2 21.58 -8.91 17.32
CA ASP A 2 21.07 -8.80 15.95
C ASP A 2 20.57 -7.36 15.72
N GLY A 3 21.07 -6.68 14.68
CA GLY A 3 20.80 -5.26 14.40
C GLY A 3 19.39 -4.98 13.87
N ALA A 4 18.60 -6.03 13.64
CA ALA A 4 17.27 -5.97 13.05
C ALA A 4 16.29 -6.92 13.75
N ILE A 5 15.00 -6.65 13.60
CA ILE A 5 13.91 -7.55 14.00
C ILE A 5 13.42 -8.29 12.78
N ARG A 6 13.45 -9.62 12.84
CA ARG A 6 12.83 -10.48 11.82
C ARG A 6 11.31 -10.54 11.99
N LEU A 7 10.59 -10.22 10.91
CA LEU A 7 9.14 -10.26 10.81
C LEU A 7 8.68 -11.62 10.24
N THR A 8 8.77 -12.66 11.06
CA THR A 8 8.40 -14.04 10.65
C THR A 8 6.94 -14.17 10.23
N ARG A 9 6.04 -13.35 10.80
CA ARG A 9 4.62 -13.36 10.45
C ARG A 9 4.37 -12.71 9.10
N LEU A 10 5.15 -11.68 8.75
CA LEU A 10 5.12 -11.06 7.43
C LEU A 10 5.60 -12.01 6.33
N PHE A 11 6.58 -12.87 6.64
CA PHE A 11 6.98 -13.94 5.73
C PHE A 11 5.83 -14.90 5.43
N ALA A 12 5.14 -15.41 6.45
CA ALA A 12 3.99 -16.28 6.27
C ALA A 12 2.86 -15.58 5.49
N LEU A 13 2.58 -14.31 5.83
CA LEU A 13 1.59 -13.50 5.12
C LEU A 13 1.94 -13.35 3.63
N SER A 14 3.21 -13.07 3.31
CA SER A 14 3.67 -12.90 1.92
C SER A 14 3.47 -14.16 1.07
N LYS A 15 3.61 -15.35 1.67
CA LYS A 15 3.32 -16.62 1.00
C LYS A 15 1.83 -16.78 0.78
N SER A 16 1.03 -16.58 1.83
CA SER A 16 -0.42 -16.68 1.71
C SER A 16 -1.03 -15.68 0.75
N MET A 17 -0.42 -14.48 0.60
CA MET A 17 -0.80 -13.49 -0.39
C MET A 17 -0.54 -13.99 -1.81
N LEU A 18 0.65 -14.56 -2.06
CA LEU A 18 1.00 -15.15 -3.35
C LEU A 18 0.05 -16.29 -3.73
N ASP A 19 -0.28 -17.18 -2.77
CA ASP A 19 -1.18 -18.31 -3.00
C ASP A 19 -2.62 -17.89 -3.35
N GLN A 20 -3.03 -16.67 -2.94
CA GLN A 20 -4.37 -16.11 -3.16
C GLN A 20 -4.39 -15.02 -4.24
N ASP A 21 -3.27 -14.78 -4.94
CA ASP A 21 -3.12 -13.70 -5.92
C ASP A 21 -3.48 -12.30 -5.37
N LEU A 22 -3.10 -12.03 -4.11
CA LEU A 22 -3.34 -10.75 -3.44
C LEU A 22 -2.07 -9.90 -3.38
N ASP A 23 -2.12 -8.69 -3.97
CA ASP A 23 -0.96 -7.78 -4.01
C ASP A 23 -0.76 -6.95 -2.73
N TYR A 24 -1.76 -6.87 -1.85
CA TYR A 24 -1.63 -6.17 -0.56
C TYR A 24 -2.56 -6.69 0.54
N GLN A 25 -2.21 -6.36 1.79
CA GLN A 25 -3.02 -6.62 2.98
C GLN A 25 -2.92 -5.44 3.95
N VAL A 26 -4.07 -5.02 4.49
CA VAL A 26 -4.16 -4.02 5.55
C VAL A 26 -4.32 -4.71 6.90
N ILE A 27 -3.45 -4.33 7.83
CA ILE A 27 -3.38 -4.84 9.19
C ILE A 27 -3.96 -3.77 10.09
N ASN A 28 -5.20 -3.97 10.52
CA ASN A 28 -5.91 -3.04 11.39
C ASN A 28 -5.65 -3.33 12.87
N GLY A 29 -6.03 -2.39 13.74
CA GLY A 29 -6.07 -2.62 15.18
C GLY A 29 -4.71 -2.55 15.88
N ILE A 30 -3.70 -1.91 15.26
CA ILE A 30 -2.43 -1.63 15.93
C ILE A 30 -2.67 -0.51 16.93
N ARG A 31 -2.98 -0.87 18.17
CA ARG A 31 -3.13 0.06 19.29
C ARG A 31 -1.77 0.24 19.96
N TYR A 32 -1.23 1.44 19.89
CA TYR A 32 0.02 1.80 20.57
C TYR A 32 -0.21 2.76 21.74
N LYS A 33 -1.23 3.62 21.63
CA LYS A 33 -1.80 4.44 22.72
C LYS A 33 -3.32 4.27 22.71
N SER A 34 -4.00 4.60 23.81
CA SER A 34 -5.45 4.36 23.95
C SER A 34 -6.26 4.97 22.80
N GLU A 35 -5.89 6.17 22.34
CA GLU A 35 -6.65 6.92 21.31
C GLU A 35 -6.09 6.78 19.89
N LEU A 36 -4.82 6.39 19.72
CA LEU A 36 -4.17 6.38 18.42
C LEU A 36 -4.48 5.07 17.67
N GLN A 37 -5.28 5.16 16.63
CA GLN A 37 -5.58 4.03 15.74
C GLN A 37 -4.63 3.99 14.55
N ILE A 38 -3.77 2.98 14.52
CA ILE A 38 -2.84 2.77 13.41
C ILE A 38 -3.29 1.52 12.63
N SER A 39 -3.22 1.64 11.31
CA SER A 39 -3.24 0.51 10.38
C SER A 39 -1.86 0.38 9.76
N ALA A 40 -1.40 -0.84 9.49
CA ALA A 40 -0.25 -1.07 8.62
C ALA A 40 -0.74 -1.61 7.28
N ILE A 41 0.00 -1.33 6.22
CA ILE A 41 -0.24 -1.91 4.91
C ILE A 41 1.02 -2.60 4.44
N PHE A 42 0.89 -3.88 4.09
CA PHE A 42 1.94 -4.66 3.46
C PHE A 42 1.58 -4.89 2.00
N LYS A 43 2.47 -4.51 1.08
CA LYS A 43 2.23 -4.58 -0.37
C LYS A 43 3.41 -5.20 -1.10
N TYR A 44 3.13 -5.84 -2.23
CA TYR A 44 4.13 -6.08 -3.27
C TYR A 44 3.87 -5.09 -4.41
N ASP A 45 4.77 -4.11 -4.59
CA ASP A 45 4.51 -2.94 -5.44
C ASP A 45 5.75 -2.45 -6.17
N TYR A 46 5.57 -1.64 -7.21
CA TYR A 46 6.68 -1.08 -7.99
C TYR A 46 7.57 -0.17 -7.14
N LYS A 47 8.89 -0.24 -7.37
CA LYS A 47 9.89 0.60 -6.70
C LYS A 47 9.78 2.06 -7.10
N ASP A 48 9.52 2.33 -8.38
CA ASP A 48 9.42 3.68 -8.95
C ASP A 48 8.17 3.78 -9.84
N LEU A 49 7.20 4.57 -9.38
CA LEU A 49 5.92 4.81 -10.05
C LEU A 49 5.90 6.12 -10.86
N LYS A 50 6.65 7.15 -10.44
CA LYS A 50 6.35 8.56 -10.79
C LYS A 50 6.69 8.97 -12.22
N LYS A 51 7.52 8.20 -12.93
CA LYS A 51 8.07 8.63 -14.24
C LYS A 51 8.05 7.55 -15.31
N LYS A 52 7.39 6.43 -15.04
CA LYS A 52 7.38 5.29 -15.94
C LYS A 52 6.06 5.18 -16.68
N LYS A 53 6.14 4.75 -17.94
CA LYS A 53 4.95 4.36 -18.71
C LYS A 53 4.50 2.96 -18.29
N TYR A 54 3.23 2.63 -18.55
CA TYR A 54 2.61 1.39 -18.09
C TYR A 54 3.20 0.10 -18.70
N ASP A 55 3.90 0.23 -19.82
CA ASP A 55 4.56 -0.80 -20.63
C ASP A 55 6.09 -0.85 -20.41
N GLU A 56 6.65 0.09 -19.65
CA GLU A 56 8.08 0.08 -19.30
C GLU A 56 8.37 -0.92 -18.19
N ALA A 57 9.54 -1.56 -18.26
CA ALA A 57 10.01 -2.47 -17.24
C ALA A 57 10.21 -1.76 -15.89
N SER A 58 9.71 -2.37 -14.81
CA SER A 58 9.88 -1.83 -13.47
C SER A 58 9.91 -2.92 -12.42
N ASP A 59 10.92 -2.84 -11.55
CA ASP A 59 11.06 -3.74 -10.42
C ASP A 59 9.93 -3.54 -9.41
N LYS A 60 9.50 -4.65 -8.81
CA LYS A 60 8.66 -4.65 -7.63
C LYS A 60 9.48 -4.94 -6.37
N LYS A 61 9.05 -4.39 -5.24
CA LYS A 61 9.56 -4.67 -3.90
C LYS A 61 8.40 -4.85 -2.94
N TYR A 62 8.68 -5.49 -1.82
CA TYR A 62 7.77 -5.45 -0.70
C TYR A 62 7.87 -4.11 0.02
N ILE A 63 6.72 -3.57 0.42
CA ILE A 63 6.58 -2.29 1.13
C ILE A 63 5.76 -2.57 2.38
N LEU A 64 6.21 -2.04 3.51
CA LEU A 64 5.43 -1.99 4.74
C LEU A 64 5.26 -0.53 5.14
N GLY A 65 4.03 -0.04 5.20
CA GLY A 65 3.71 1.33 5.60
C GLY A 65 2.79 1.38 6.79
N LEU A 66 2.82 2.48 7.52
CA LEU A 66 1.88 2.83 8.57
C LEU A 66 0.94 3.91 8.06
N PHE A 67 -0.32 3.79 8.44
CA PHE A 67 -1.36 4.76 8.19
C PHE A 67 -2.07 5.09 9.50
N LYS A 68 -2.27 6.38 9.75
CA LYS A 68 -2.97 6.85 10.95
C LYS A 68 -4.44 7.06 10.59
N ARG A 69 -5.31 6.24 11.19
CA ARG A 69 -6.74 6.26 10.84
C ARG A 69 -7.35 7.61 11.23
N GLY A 70 -8.15 8.17 10.33
CA GLY A 70 -8.76 9.48 10.50
C GLY A 70 -7.87 10.65 10.10
N THR A 71 -6.65 10.41 9.62
CA THR A 71 -5.78 11.44 9.02
C THR A 71 -5.29 10.98 7.64
N ASN A 72 -4.56 11.86 6.95
CA ASN A 72 -3.92 11.54 5.65
C ASN A 72 -2.43 11.16 5.85
N GLU A 73 -2.01 10.90 7.09
CA GLU A 73 -0.60 10.63 7.39
C GLU A 73 -0.25 9.18 7.03
N PHE A 74 0.76 9.05 6.16
CA PHE A 74 1.35 7.77 5.78
C PHE A 74 2.87 7.79 6.02
N LEU A 75 3.42 6.68 6.52
CA LEU A 75 4.85 6.52 6.76
C LEU A 75 5.32 5.14 6.31
N GLU A 76 6.14 5.07 5.26
CA GLU A 76 6.81 3.83 4.85
C GLU A 76 7.90 3.47 5.88
N LEU A 77 7.86 2.23 6.38
CA LEU A 77 8.89 1.67 7.24
C LEU A 77 10.08 1.19 6.39
N PRO A 78 11.32 1.25 6.92
CA PRO A 78 12.53 0.78 6.24
C PRO A 78 12.57 -0.76 6.25
N LEU A 79 11.64 -1.38 5.52
CA LEU A 79 11.53 -2.82 5.40
C LEU A 79 12.66 -3.35 4.53
N GLU A 80 13.50 -4.19 5.13
CA GLU A 80 14.52 -4.95 4.42
C GLU A 80 13.95 -6.28 3.97
N HIS A 81 14.19 -6.64 2.72
CA HIS A 81 13.78 -7.90 2.12
C HIS A 81 14.98 -8.58 1.48
N GLU A 82 15.33 -9.75 2.00
CA GLU A 82 16.39 -10.59 1.47
C GLU A 82 15.82 -11.92 0.97
N VAL A 83 16.36 -12.43 -0.14
CA VAL A 83 16.13 -13.80 -0.59
C VAL A 83 17.41 -14.57 -0.35
N LYS A 84 17.39 -15.48 0.62
CA LYS A 84 18.54 -16.31 0.99
C LYS A 84 18.68 -17.50 0.05
N VAL A 85 19.87 -18.10 0.06
CA VAL A 85 20.17 -19.35 -0.68
C VAL A 85 19.12 -20.41 -0.30
N GLY A 86 18.51 -21.03 -1.31
CA GLY A 86 17.37 -21.95 -1.13
C GLY A 86 15.98 -21.28 -1.24
N GLY A 87 15.90 -20.01 -1.63
CA GLY A 87 14.63 -19.32 -1.91
C GLY A 87 13.89 -18.84 -0.66
N PHE A 88 14.52 -18.90 0.51
CA PHE A 88 13.91 -18.41 1.75
C PHE A 88 13.91 -16.88 1.77
N LYS A 89 12.72 -16.28 1.84
CA LYS A 89 12.55 -14.84 1.99
C LYS A 89 12.63 -14.45 3.47
N SER A 90 13.35 -13.39 3.81
CA SER A 90 13.31 -12.75 5.13
C SER A 90 12.88 -11.31 5.02
N PHE A 91 12.04 -10.89 5.97
CA PHE A 91 11.59 -9.52 6.15
C PHE A 91 12.11 -9.01 7.48
N GLU A 92 12.86 -7.92 7.45
CA GLU A 92 13.55 -7.41 8.63
C GLU A 92 13.34 -5.89 8.77
N LEU A 93 13.26 -5.41 10.02
CA LEU A 93 13.22 -3.98 10.33
C LEU A 93 14.44 -3.62 11.17
N PRO A 94 15.24 -2.61 10.78
CA PRO A 94 16.41 -2.19 11.55
C PRO A 94 15.98 -1.64 12.92
N ILE A 95 16.64 -2.09 13.98
CA ILE A 95 16.35 -1.60 15.34
C ILE A 95 16.92 -0.19 15.52
N GLU A 96 18.12 0.04 14.97
CA GLU A 96 18.79 1.33 14.97
C GLU A 96 18.27 2.16 13.78
N LEU A 97 17.30 3.03 14.07
CA LEU A 97 16.77 3.95 13.08
C LEU A 97 17.66 5.18 12.96
N GLY A 98 18.00 5.58 11.73
CA GLY A 98 18.67 6.85 11.48
C GLY A 98 17.89 8.03 12.08
N GLY A 99 18.59 9.04 12.60
CA GLY A 99 17.99 10.10 13.44
C GLY A 99 16.78 10.81 12.83
N ASP A 100 16.80 11.05 11.51
CA ASP A 100 15.67 11.67 10.81
C ASP A 100 14.45 10.76 10.74
N PHE A 101 14.64 9.46 10.46
CA PHE A 101 13.54 8.51 10.42
C PHE A 101 13.00 8.22 11.82
N TYR A 102 13.87 8.09 12.82
CA TYR A 102 13.48 7.97 14.22
C TYR A 102 12.57 9.12 14.65
N ARG A 103 12.91 10.36 14.29
CA ARG A 103 12.10 11.56 14.56
C ARG A 103 10.76 11.52 13.84
N LYS A 104 10.74 11.14 12.54
CA LYS A 104 9.50 10.97 11.77
C LYS A 104 8.57 9.94 12.41
N LEU A 105 9.10 8.76 12.75
CA LEU A 105 8.32 7.71 13.39
C LEU A 105 7.81 8.12 14.78
N SER A 106 8.66 8.77 15.58
CA SER A 106 8.26 9.28 16.91
C SER A 106 7.12 10.31 16.81
N ASN A 107 7.20 11.21 15.83
CA ASN A 107 6.16 12.21 15.58
C ASN A 107 4.87 11.57 15.07
N PHE A 108 4.97 10.62 14.14
CA PHE A 108 3.83 9.87 13.61
C PHE A 108 3.07 9.12 14.72
N LEU A 109 3.81 8.52 15.67
CA LEU A 109 3.27 7.84 16.84
C LEU A 109 2.86 8.80 17.98
N GLU A 110 2.96 10.11 17.75
CA GLU A 110 2.67 11.19 18.69
C GLU A 110 3.40 11.04 20.04
N ILE A 111 4.62 10.50 20.02
CA ILE A 111 5.39 10.27 21.23
C ILE A 111 6.05 11.57 21.66
N LYS A 112 5.44 12.25 22.63
CA LYS A 112 6.08 13.35 23.35
C LYS A 112 7.34 12.80 24.04
N GLN A 113 8.49 13.46 23.85
CA GLN A 113 9.68 13.16 24.63
C GLN A 113 9.36 13.41 26.11
N SER A 114 9.18 12.34 26.88
CA SER A 114 8.84 12.43 28.30
C SER A 114 10.08 12.17 29.16
N LYS A 115 10.02 12.57 30.43
CA LYS A 115 11.03 12.21 31.45
C LYS A 115 11.08 10.70 31.75
N HIS A 116 10.08 9.91 31.31
CA HIS A 116 9.94 8.50 31.67
C HIS A 116 10.53 7.50 30.67
N GLY A 117 11.28 7.98 29.67
CA GLY A 117 12.05 7.11 28.77
C GLY A 117 11.93 7.50 27.29
N ARG A 118 12.96 7.14 26.51
CA ARG A 118 12.99 7.33 25.06
C ARG A 118 12.10 6.28 24.37
N PHE A 119 11.50 6.65 23.25
CA PHE A 119 10.81 5.72 22.36
C PHE A 119 11.75 4.57 21.97
N SER A 120 11.25 3.34 22.04
CA SER A 120 11.98 2.14 21.61
C SER A 120 11.34 1.61 20.33
N PRO A 121 11.94 1.85 19.15
CA PRO A 121 11.49 1.25 17.89
C PRO A 121 11.36 -0.27 17.99
N ARG A 122 12.29 -0.90 18.74
CA ARG A 122 12.29 -2.32 19.02
C ARG A 122 10.95 -2.81 19.57
N HIS A 123 10.44 -2.18 20.62
CA HIS A 123 9.16 -2.57 21.24
C HIS A 123 7.98 -2.40 20.29
N PHE A 124 7.96 -1.29 19.54
CA PHE A 124 6.90 -1.05 18.56
C PHE A 124 6.91 -2.10 17.44
N PHE A 125 8.08 -2.44 16.89
CA PHE A 125 8.18 -3.44 15.81
C PHE A 125 7.81 -4.85 16.29
N TYR A 126 8.13 -5.22 17.54
CA TYR A 126 7.64 -6.49 18.11
C TYR A 126 6.11 -6.50 18.22
N ALA A 127 5.51 -5.42 18.71
CA ALA A 127 4.05 -5.30 18.80
C ALA A 127 3.39 -5.35 17.42
N LEU A 128 3.97 -4.66 16.45
CA LEU A 128 3.53 -4.68 15.05
C LEU A 128 3.59 -6.10 14.47
N ASN A 129 4.72 -6.80 14.62
CA ASN A 129 4.86 -8.18 14.15
C ASN A 129 3.82 -9.09 14.79
N ALA A 130 3.59 -8.98 16.11
CA ALA A 130 2.67 -9.84 16.84
C ALA A 130 1.23 -9.77 16.32
N VAL A 131 0.78 -8.59 15.88
CA VAL A 131 -0.58 -8.39 15.36
C VAL A 131 -0.74 -8.68 13.87
N MET A 132 0.36 -8.81 13.11
CA MET A 132 0.30 -9.15 11.68
C MET A 132 -0.39 -10.52 11.51
N PRO A 133 -1.40 -10.66 10.62
CA PRO A 133 -1.95 -11.96 10.30
C PRO A 133 -0.91 -12.79 9.53
N THR A 134 -1.00 -14.11 9.61
CA THR A 134 -0.17 -15.02 8.82
C THR A 134 -0.88 -15.55 7.58
N LYS A 135 -2.19 -15.27 7.45
CA LYS A 135 -3.03 -15.64 6.31
C LYS A 135 -3.60 -14.37 5.68
N ALA A 136 -3.55 -14.32 4.36
CA ALA A 136 -4.18 -13.25 3.60
C ALA A 136 -5.70 -13.46 3.56
N SER A 137 -6.42 -12.36 3.41
CA SER A 137 -7.88 -12.36 3.27
C SER A 137 -8.34 -11.14 2.47
N GLU A 138 -9.36 -11.33 1.63
CA GLU A 138 -10.05 -10.24 0.94
C GLU A 138 -10.69 -9.23 1.92
N ASN A 139 -11.09 -9.68 3.11
CA ASN A 139 -11.65 -8.81 4.15
C ASN A 139 -10.63 -7.80 4.70
N ASN A 140 -9.34 -8.01 4.45
CA ASN A 140 -8.26 -7.11 4.84
C ASN A 140 -7.84 -6.17 3.69
N LEU A 141 -8.64 -6.09 2.62
CA LEU A 141 -8.45 -5.11 1.57
C LEU A 141 -9.20 -3.83 1.94
N ASP A 142 -8.46 -2.75 2.16
CA ASP A 142 -9.01 -1.42 2.40
C ASP A 142 -8.47 -0.48 1.33
N ARG A 143 -9.34 -0.09 0.38
CA ARG A 143 -9.00 0.79 -0.76
C ARG A 143 -8.48 2.14 -0.27
N ARG A 144 -9.05 2.68 0.82
CA ARG A 144 -8.67 3.98 1.36
C ARG A 144 -7.25 3.94 1.91
N VAL A 145 -6.95 2.97 2.78
CA VAL A 145 -5.58 2.80 3.32
C VAL A 145 -4.57 2.54 2.20
N CYS A 146 -4.94 1.74 1.20
CA CYS A 146 -4.08 1.50 0.04
C CYS A 146 -3.83 2.78 -0.77
N SER A 147 -4.85 3.61 -0.97
CA SER A 147 -4.74 4.86 -1.74
C SER A 147 -3.72 5.84 -1.14
N TYR A 148 -3.64 5.95 0.19
CA TYR A 148 -2.65 6.84 0.86
C TYR A 148 -1.19 6.41 0.68
N SER A 149 -0.95 5.16 0.28
CA SER A 149 0.41 4.67 0.02
C SER A 149 0.95 5.06 -1.38
N TYR A 150 0.14 5.67 -2.25
CA TYR A 150 0.57 6.10 -3.58
C TYR A 150 1.15 7.51 -3.55
N PRO A 151 2.25 7.78 -4.25
CA PRO A 151 2.95 9.04 -4.05
C PRO A 151 2.38 10.17 -4.93
N THR A 152 1.43 10.94 -4.41
CA THR A 152 0.84 12.11 -5.09
C THR A 152 1.27 13.43 -4.42
N SER A 153 1.31 14.51 -5.20
CA SER A 153 1.48 15.88 -4.69
C SER A 153 0.16 16.64 -4.57
N LYS A 154 -0.97 15.99 -4.87
CA LYS A 154 -2.32 16.58 -4.82
C LYS A 154 -3.07 16.06 -3.60
N ASP A 155 -3.42 16.96 -2.69
CA ASP A 155 -3.99 16.63 -1.38
C ASP A 155 -5.27 15.78 -1.41
N ASN A 156 -6.09 15.90 -2.46
CA ASN A 156 -7.38 15.20 -2.56
C ASN A 156 -7.35 13.91 -3.41
N GLU A 157 -6.23 13.57 -4.02
CA GLU A 157 -6.17 12.44 -4.96
C GLU A 157 -6.22 11.09 -4.24
N HIS A 158 -5.86 11.07 -2.95
CA HIS A 158 -5.96 9.89 -2.10
C HIS A 158 -7.39 9.51 -1.74
N GLU A 159 -8.32 10.47 -1.64
CA GLU A 159 -9.73 10.18 -1.36
C GLU A 159 -10.45 9.58 -2.56
N LYS A 160 -9.91 9.79 -3.77
CA LYS A 160 -10.50 9.27 -5.01
C LYS A 160 -10.14 7.80 -5.19
N ILE A 161 -11.04 6.93 -4.74
CA ILE A 161 -10.88 5.48 -4.70
C ILE A 161 -12.01 4.70 -5.40
N TYR A 162 -13.04 5.40 -5.86
CA TYR A 162 -14.19 4.83 -6.56
C TYR A 162 -14.08 5.08 -8.05
N PHE A 163 -14.73 4.23 -8.85
CA PHE A 163 -14.74 4.37 -10.30
C PHE A 163 -15.56 5.58 -10.76
N ARG A 164 -15.03 6.40 -11.67
CA ARG A 164 -15.77 7.46 -12.35
C ARG A 164 -16.01 7.16 -13.84
N GLY A 165 -15.04 6.52 -14.49
CA GLY A 165 -15.08 6.27 -15.93
C GLY A 165 -13.71 5.90 -16.47
N PHE A 166 -13.67 5.52 -17.74
CA PHE A 166 -12.42 5.30 -18.48
C PHE A 166 -12.04 6.53 -19.29
N LEU A 167 -10.73 6.73 -19.45
CA LEU A 167 -10.12 7.76 -20.28
C LEU A 167 -9.23 7.10 -21.33
N ASN A 168 -9.54 7.26 -22.62
CA ASN A 168 -8.66 6.82 -23.68
C ASN A 168 -7.54 7.86 -23.88
N ASN A 169 -6.29 7.46 -23.58
CA ASN A 169 -5.15 8.38 -23.70
C ASN A 169 -4.68 8.55 -25.15
N ASP A 170 -5.10 7.67 -26.08
CA ASP A 170 -4.72 7.76 -27.50
C ASP A 170 -5.33 9.00 -28.18
N ILE A 171 -6.50 9.48 -27.72
CA ILE A 171 -7.16 10.69 -28.24
C ILE A 171 -6.26 11.93 -28.11
N ASP A 172 -5.60 12.07 -26.96
CA ASP A 172 -4.77 13.24 -26.63
C ASP A 172 -3.28 13.00 -26.90
N GLY A 173 -2.92 11.87 -27.53
CA GLY A 173 -1.52 11.47 -27.76
C GLY A 173 -0.73 11.17 -26.49
N ASN A 174 -1.42 10.90 -25.37
CA ASN A 174 -0.83 10.61 -24.07
C ASN A 174 -0.61 9.12 -23.87
N LYS A 175 0.24 8.75 -22.89
CA LYS A 175 0.43 7.36 -22.45
C LYS A 175 0.01 7.19 -21.00
N ARG A 176 -0.69 6.08 -20.70
CA ARG A 176 -1.00 5.65 -19.34
C ARG A 176 0.29 5.52 -18.54
N SER A 177 0.34 6.11 -17.34
CA SER A 177 1.47 5.97 -16.43
C SER A 177 1.44 4.63 -15.70
N LEU A 178 2.62 4.15 -15.29
CA LEU A 178 2.75 2.99 -14.41
C LEU A 178 2.07 3.22 -13.06
N GLU A 179 2.11 4.46 -12.55
CA GLU A 179 1.37 4.87 -11.35
C GLU A 179 -0.14 4.61 -11.48
N ASN A 180 -0.76 5.08 -12.56
CA ASN A 180 -2.19 4.85 -12.80
C ASN A 180 -2.50 3.36 -12.94
N LYS A 181 -1.63 2.59 -13.63
CA LYS A 181 -1.76 1.13 -13.72
C LYS A 181 -1.72 0.47 -12.34
N ALA A 182 -0.70 0.80 -11.54
CA ALA A 182 -0.53 0.25 -10.20
C ALA A 182 -1.66 0.63 -9.24
N LYS A 183 -2.19 1.87 -9.32
CA LYS A 183 -3.35 2.33 -8.54
C LYS A 183 -4.61 1.57 -8.96
N THR A 184 -4.85 1.43 -10.27
CA THR A 184 -6.02 0.70 -10.78
C THR A 184 -5.98 -0.77 -10.38
N GLN A 185 -4.85 -1.45 -10.55
CA GLN A 185 -4.68 -2.86 -10.20
C GLN A 185 -5.08 -3.16 -8.75
N LYS A 186 -4.74 -2.29 -7.79
CA LYS A 186 -5.03 -2.53 -6.37
C LYS A 186 -6.40 -2.01 -5.93
N LEU A 187 -6.81 -0.84 -6.42
CA LEU A 187 -8.06 -0.23 -5.96
C LEU A 187 -9.27 -0.76 -6.71
N LEU A 188 -9.14 -1.03 -8.02
CA LEU A 188 -10.23 -1.44 -8.91
C LEU A 188 -9.75 -2.60 -9.81
N PRO A 189 -9.47 -3.80 -9.25
CA PRO A 189 -8.93 -4.93 -10.02
C PRO A 189 -9.80 -5.32 -11.22
N TYR A 190 -11.13 -5.32 -11.05
CA TYR A 190 -12.07 -5.57 -12.14
C TYR A 190 -11.92 -4.56 -13.30
N ALA A 191 -11.80 -3.27 -12.99
CA ALA A 191 -11.53 -2.26 -14.02
C ALA A 191 -10.17 -2.52 -14.69
N ASN A 192 -9.15 -2.93 -13.92
CA ASN A 192 -7.84 -3.24 -14.45
C ASN A 192 -7.86 -4.44 -15.41
N GLU A 193 -8.63 -5.49 -15.14
CA GLU A 193 -8.80 -6.64 -16.03
C GLU A 193 -9.31 -6.19 -17.41
N ILE A 194 -10.33 -5.31 -17.42
CA ILE A 194 -10.95 -4.79 -18.64
C ILE A 194 -9.95 -3.98 -19.51
N ILE A 195 -9.04 -3.22 -18.88
CA ILE A 195 -8.15 -2.26 -19.57
C ILE A 195 -6.67 -2.63 -19.56
N SER A 196 -6.30 -3.81 -19.04
CA SER A 196 -4.93 -4.16 -18.60
C SER A 196 -3.83 -3.87 -19.63
N GLU A 197 -4.11 -4.15 -20.90
CA GLU A 197 -3.17 -3.99 -22.02
C GLU A 197 -3.44 -2.76 -22.90
N ARG A 198 -4.50 -2.00 -22.59
CA ARG A 198 -4.93 -0.85 -23.38
C ARG A 198 -4.29 0.43 -22.85
N ASN A 199 -4.09 1.42 -23.73
CA ASN A 199 -3.68 2.77 -23.35
C ASN A 199 -4.83 3.58 -22.74
N ILE A 200 -5.57 2.97 -21.81
CA ILE A 200 -6.75 3.52 -21.15
C ILE A 200 -6.42 3.69 -19.67
N SER A 201 -6.83 4.81 -19.09
CA SER A 201 -6.71 5.12 -17.66
C SER A 201 -8.09 5.03 -16.99
N VAL A 202 -8.13 4.73 -15.69
CA VAL A 202 -9.34 4.91 -14.88
C VAL A 202 -9.34 6.30 -14.27
N CYS A 203 -10.43 7.02 -14.44
CA CYS A 203 -10.72 8.21 -13.65
C CYS A 203 -11.33 7.79 -12.31
N PHE A 204 -10.77 8.29 -11.22
CA PHE A 204 -11.26 8.03 -9.88
C PHE A 204 -12.15 9.16 -9.36
N THR A 205 -13.04 8.84 -8.42
CA THR A 205 -13.85 9.79 -7.65
C THR A 205 -13.86 9.41 -6.16
N ASP A 206 -14.13 10.38 -5.31
CA ASP A 206 -14.35 10.24 -3.86
C ASP A 206 -15.82 9.96 -3.52
N THR A 207 -16.73 10.03 -4.51
CA THR A 207 -18.15 9.72 -4.33
C THR A 207 -18.33 8.23 -4.07
N PRO A 208 -18.85 7.81 -2.90
CA PRO A 208 -19.01 6.40 -2.57
C PRO A 208 -19.94 5.67 -3.53
N LYS A 209 -19.57 4.44 -3.86
CA LYS A 209 -20.34 3.55 -4.73
C LYS A 209 -20.40 2.14 -4.17
N ASP A 210 -21.53 1.49 -4.41
CA ASP A 210 -21.66 0.05 -4.20
C ASP A 210 -20.82 -0.70 -5.24
N ILE A 211 -20.21 -1.82 -4.84
CA ILE A 211 -19.29 -2.56 -5.70
C ILE A 211 -19.98 -3.17 -6.93
N ASN A 212 -21.26 -3.57 -6.83
CA ASN A 212 -21.98 -4.11 -7.97
C ASN A 212 -22.35 -3.00 -8.95
N LYS A 213 -22.77 -1.84 -8.43
CA LYS A 213 -23.01 -0.65 -9.27
C LYS A 213 -21.75 -0.19 -9.98
N GLU A 214 -20.58 -0.21 -9.30
CA GLU A 214 -19.31 0.09 -9.97
C GLU A 214 -19.01 -0.86 -11.12
N LYS A 215 -19.22 -2.16 -10.93
CA LYS A 215 -19.00 -3.16 -11.99
C LYS A 215 -19.95 -2.96 -13.17
N GLU A 216 -21.24 -2.74 -12.91
CA GLU A 216 -22.23 -2.43 -13.95
C GLU A 216 -21.84 -1.17 -14.74
N GLU A 217 -21.36 -0.12 -14.07
CA GLU A 217 -20.87 1.08 -14.74
C GLU A 217 -19.62 0.81 -15.59
N MET A 218 -18.70 -0.01 -15.09
CA MET A 218 -17.50 -0.42 -15.85
C MET A 218 -17.88 -1.22 -17.10
N ASP A 219 -18.83 -2.15 -17.01
CA ASP A 219 -19.27 -2.97 -18.14
C ASP A 219 -20.02 -2.15 -19.19
N ASN A 220 -20.86 -1.21 -18.74
CA ASN A 220 -21.63 -0.32 -19.61
C ASN A 220 -20.83 0.85 -20.17
N SER A 221 -19.67 1.14 -19.57
CA SER A 221 -18.80 2.19 -20.07
C SER A 221 -18.32 1.81 -21.47
N LYS A 222 -18.61 2.68 -22.44
CA LYS A 222 -18.30 2.42 -23.84
C LYS A 222 -16.80 2.51 -24.06
N ILE A 223 -16.10 1.41 -23.81
CA ILE A 223 -14.68 1.26 -24.16
C ILE A 223 -14.54 1.08 -25.68
N ASN A 224 -15.57 0.49 -26.32
CA ASN A 224 -15.56 0.09 -27.73
C ASN A 224 -16.18 1.14 -28.69
N SER A 225 -16.39 2.38 -28.25
CA SER A 225 -16.76 3.50 -29.16
C SER A 225 -15.65 4.53 -29.30
N ILE A 226 -14.39 4.14 -29.05
CA ILE A 226 -13.20 4.98 -29.13
C ILE A 226 -12.10 4.24 -29.89
#